data_AF-A0A9Q2IX23-F1
#
_entry.id   AF-A0A9Q2IX23-F1
#
_cell.length_a   1.000
_cell.length_b   1.000
_cell.length_c   1.000
_cell.angle_alpha   90.00
_cell.angle_beta   90.00
_cell.angle_gamma   90.00
#
_symmetry.space_group_name_H-M   'P 1'
#
loop_
_entity.id
_entity.type
_entity.pdbx_description
1 polymer ?
#
loop_
_entity_poly.entity_id
_entity_poly.type
_entity_poly.pdbx_seq_one_letter_code
_entity_poly.pdbx_strand_id
1 'polypeptide(L)'
;MRQQPELRSLLKSRDHDLFSGSWAMLAYSFERGFEELWDAAYRSLPDTILLTPLLMLWRQSIELHIKSAISYTSGDPRNIAGHDLKSLFDRLIYLRRKEEYEEEEKLVIYLKGIIKEVQRFDKSADRFRYPRNRNGDPYADTDVDLEQLYQTHWIITGWCQGAEIEVEQRRGIF
;
A
#
# COMPACT_ATOMS: atom_id res chain seq x y z
N MET A 1 -0.84 -22.51 41.36
CA MET A 1 -0.18 -21.36 40.68
C MET A 1 0.35 -21.87 39.34
N ARG A 2 -0.19 -21.42 38.19
CA ARG A 2 0.46 -21.71 36.90
C ARG A 2 1.72 -20.84 36.84
N GLN A 3 2.89 -21.43 36.56
CA GLN A 3 4.12 -20.67 36.33
C GLN A 3 3.90 -19.69 35.18
N GLN A 4 4.26 -18.42 35.39
CA GLN A 4 4.32 -17.46 34.29
C GLN A 4 5.35 -17.92 33.26
N PRO A 5 5.05 -17.85 31.95
CA PRO A 5 6.01 -18.18 30.92
C PRO A 5 7.20 -17.21 30.96
N GLU A 6 8.42 -17.75 30.85
CA GLU A 6 9.63 -16.93 30.79
C GLU A 6 9.68 -16.14 29.48
N LEU A 7 9.91 -14.83 29.58
CA LEU A 7 10.08 -13.94 28.44
C LEU A 7 11.48 -14.10 27.87
N ARG A 8 11.58 -14.56 26.61
CA ARG A 8 12.82 -14.65 25.83
C ARG A 8 12.87 -13.52 24.79
N SER A 9 14.02 -13.35 24.14
CA SER A 9 14.15 -12.40 23.02
C SER A 9 13.11 -12.71 21.94
N LEU A 10 12.28 -11.72 21.62
CA LEU A 10 11.22 -11.82 20.62
C LEU A 10 11.76 -11.73 19.19
N LEU A 11 12.80 -10.92 18.98
CA LEU A 11 13.39 -10.65 17.68
C LEU A 11 14.79 -11.27 17.59
N LYS A 12 15.12 -11.81 16.42
CA LYS A 12 16.45 -12.33 16.07
C LYS A 12 16.75 -11.93 14.63
N SER A 13 17.98 -11.51 14.36
CA SER A 13 18.45 -11.35 12.98
C SER A 13 18.43 -12.71 12.28
N ARG A 14 18.07 -12.72 11.00
CA ARG A 14 18.22 -13.88 10.12
C ARG A 14 19.24 -13.51 9.05
N ASP A 15 20.12 -14.45 8.71
CA ASP A 15 21.16 -14.26 7.69
C ASP A 15 20.58 -14.29 6.26
N HIS A 16 19.35 -14.80 6.12
CA HIS A 16 18.59 -14.80 4.87
C HIS A 16 17.24 -14.13 5.10
N ASP A 17 16.99 -13.04 4.39
CA ASP A 17 15.74 -12.32 4.39
C ASP A 17 15.19 -12.27 2.97
N LEU A 18 14.01 -12.86 2.76
CA LEU A 18 13.30 -12.83 1.47
C LEU A 18 13.01 -11.40 1.02
N PHE A 19 13.03 -10.44 1.95
CA PHE A 19 12.75 -9.03 1.72
C PHE A 19 14.00 -8.16 1.59
N SER A 20 15.21 -8.69 1.84
CA SER A 20 16.42 -7.85 1.88
C SER A 20 16.68 -7.22 0.51
N GLY A 21 16.38 -5.93 0.40
CA GLY A 21 16.61 -5.11 -0.79
C GLY A 21 15.52 -5.17 -1.86
N SER A 22 14.45 -5.97 -1.69
CA SER A 22 13.37 -6.08 -2.69
C SER A 22 12.13 -5.30 -2.27
N TRP A 23 11.92 -4.13 -2.89
CA TRP A 23 10.69 -3.37 -2.74
C TRP A 23 9.45 -4.15 -3.18
N ALA A 24 9.56 -4.94 -4.26
CA ALA A 24 8.47 -5.73 -4.79
C ALA A 24 8.02 -6.82 -3.81
N MET A 25 8.97 -7.57 -3.22
CA MET A 25 8.64 -8.59 -2.22
C MET A 25 8.06 -7.98 -0.95
N LEU A 26 8.58 -6.82 -0.52
CA LEU A 26 8.03 -6.11 0.62
C LEU A 26 6.58 -5.65 0.35
N ALA A 27 6.33 -5.02 -0.79
CA ALA A 27 4.99 -4.59 -1.20
C ALA A 27 4.01 -5.77 -1.24
N TYR A 28 4.42 -6.86 -1.90
CA TYR A 28 3.63 -8.10 -1.98
C TYR A 28 3.30 -8.69 -0.61
N SER A 29 4.21 -8.63 0.37
CA SER A 29 3.90 -9.12 1.72
C SER A 29 2.75 -8.35 2.41
N PHE A 30 2.67 -7.03 2.17
CA PHE A 30 1.59 -6.19 2.67
C PHE A 30 0.31 -6.36 1.86
N GLU A 31 0.41 -6.61 0.56
CA GLU A 31 -0.71 -7.04 -0.30
C GLU A 31 -1.38 -8.29 0.28
N ARG A 32 -0.59 -9.34 0.53
CA ARG A 32 -1.06 -10.57 1.17
C ARG A 32 -1.67 -10.31 2.54
N GLY A 33 -1.01 -9.50 3.37
CA GLY A 33 -1.54 -9.13 4.69
C GLY A 33 -2.90 -8.42 4.62
N PHE A 34 -3.09 -7.54 3.63
CA PHE A 34 -4.38 -6.90 3.37
C PHE A 34 -5.44 -7.91 2.98
N GLU A 35 -5.16 -8.82 2.03
CA GLU A 35 -6.15 -9.79 1.54
C GLU A 35 -6.62 -10.74 2.65
N GLU A 36 -5.69 -11.27 3.46
CA GLU A 36 -6.05 -12.15 4.59
C GLU A 36 -6.92 -11.42 5.62
N LEU A 37 -6.62 -10.14 5.90
CA LEU A 37 -7.41 -9.35 6.84
C LEU A 37 -8.77 -8.93 6.25
N TRP A 38 -8.82 -8.68 4.95
CA TRP A 38 -10.06 -8.39 4.23
C TRP A 38 -11.02 -9.57 4.33
N ASP A 39 -10.53 -10.78 4.07
CA ASP A 39 -11.28 -12.03 4.18
C ASP A 39 -11.87 -12.21 5.59
N ALA A 40 -11.06 -11.96 6.62
CA ALA A 40 -11.50 -12.03 8.01
C ALA A 40 -12.55 -10.97 8.35
N ALA A 41 -12.36 -9.73 7.86
CA ALA A 41 -13.29 -8.62 8.09
C ALA A 41 -14.64 -8.86 7.41
N TYR A 42 -14.63 -9.31 6.15
CA TYR A 42 -15.82 -9.58 5.35
C TYR A 42 -16.67 -10.69 5.97
N ARG A 43 -16.04 -11.78 6.42
CA ARG A 43 -16.74 -12.89 7.13
C ARG A 43 -17.34 -12.49 8.46
N SER A 44 -16.87 -11.39 9.06
CA SER A 44 -17.31 -10.90 10.37
C SER A 44 -18.31 -9.75 10.28
N LEU A 45 -18.81 -9.42 9.09
CA LEU A 45 -19.84 -8.41 8.92
C LEU A 45 -21.17 -8.83 9.58
N PRO A 46 -21.95 -7.89 10.13
CA PRO A 46 -21.70 -6.43 10.18
C PRO A 46 -20.80 -5.98 11.37
N ASP A 47 -20.51 -6.86 12.33
CA ASP A 47 -19.93 -6.51 13.64
C ASP A 47 -18.39 -6.48 13.67
N THR A 48 -17.75 -6.24 12.53
CA THR A 48 -16.29 -6.36 12.41
C THR A 48 -15.54 -5.20 13.07
N ILE A 49 -14.67 -5.51 14.03
CA ILE A 49 -13.73 -4.55 14.63
C ILE A 49 -12.48 -4.32 13.75
N LEU A 50 -12.37 -5.02 12.63
CA LEU A 50 -11.16 -5.08 11.80
C LEU A 50 -11.10 -3.96 10.74
N LEU A 51 -12.13 -3.14 10.59
CA LEU A 51 -12.18 -2.09 9.55
C LEU A 51 -11.01 -1.12 9.63
N THR A 52 -10.69 -0.62 10.82
CA THR A 52 -9.62 0.38 10.98
C THR A 52 -8.23 -0.23 10.67
N PRO A 53 -7.84 -1.39 11.24
CA PRO A 53 -6.63 -2.10 10.82
C PRO A 53 -6.60 -2.44 9.32
N LEU A 54 -7.74 -2.81 8.73
CA LEU A 54 -7.85 -3.12 7.30
C LEU A 54 -7.54 -1.91 6.42
N LEU A 55 -8.12 -0.75 6.73
CA LEU A 55 -7.85 0.50 6.01
C LEU A 55 -6.38 0.94 6.14
N MET A 56 -5.78 0.71 7.31
CA MET A 56 -4.34 0.95 7.51
C MET A 56 -3.50 0.06 6.60
N LEU A 57 -3.79 -1.25 6.54
CA LEU A 57 -3.07 -2.18 5.67
C LEU A 57 -3.29 -1.89 4.19
N TRP A 58 -4.52 -1.57 3.79
CA TRP A 58 -4.86 -1.14 2.42
C TRP A 58 -3.97 0.03 1.98
N ARG A 59 -3.90 1.08 2.82
CA ARG A 59 -3.11 2.29 2.53
C ARG A 59 -1.62 1.96 2.45
N GLN A 60 -1.11 1.18 3.40
CA GLN A 60 0.30 0.82 3.47
C GLN A 60 0.72 -0.06 2.28
N SER A 61 -0.11 -1.04 1.90
CA SER A 61 0.13 -1.90 0.75
C SER A 61 0.25 -1.06 -0.53
N ILE A 62 -0.74 -0.20 -0.82
CA ILE A 62 -0.71 0.69 -1.99
C ILE A 62 0.51 1.61 -1.98
N GLU A 63 0.85 2.20 -0.83
CA GLU A 63 2.04 3.05 -0.70
C GLU A 63 3.30 2.30 -1.12
N LEU A 64 3.47 1.05 -0.66
CA LEU A 64 4.64 0.24 -0.98
C LEU A 64 4.68 -0.18 -2.46
N HIS A 65 3.54 -0.51 -3.07
CA HIS A 65 3.49 -0.81 -4.51
C HIS A 65 3.86 0.40 -5.37
N ILE A 66 3.35 1.59 -5.04
CA ILE A 66 3.72 2.81 -5.78
C ILE A 66 5.23 3.09 -5.61
N LYS A 67 5.76 2.94 -4.40
CA LYS A 67 7.19 3.13 -4.13
C LYS A 67 8.06 2.11 -4.86
N SER A 68 7.64 0.86 -4.90
CA SER A 68 8.29 -0.20 -5.66
C SER A 68 8.35 0.15 -7.15
N ALA A 69 7.22 0.50 -7.76
CA ALA A 69 7.16 0.93 -9.15
C ALA A 69 8.04 2.16 -9.44
N ILE A 70 8.08 3.16 -8.54
CA ILE A 70 9.02 4.30 -8.65
C ILE A 70 10.49 3.81 -8.63
N SER A 71 10.83 2.89 -7.73
CA SER A 71 12.17 2.32 -7.63
C SER A 71 12.59 1.67 -8.95
N TYR A 72 11.70 0.85 -9.53
CA TYR A 72 11.96 0.16 -10.78
C TYR A 72 12.09 1.15 -11.94
N THR A 73 11.09 2.02 -12.14
CA THR A 73 11.10 3.00 -13.24
C THR A 73 12.29 3.95 -13.18
N SER A 74 12.66 4.44 -11.99
CA SER A 74 13.79 5.37 -11.85
C SER A 74 15.17 4.70 -11.86
N GLY A 75 15.24 3.41 -11.51
CA GLY A 75 16.50 2.70 -11.30
C GLY A 75 17.32 3.19 -10.09
N ASP A 76 16.80 4.12 -9.26
CA ASP A 76 17.48 4.63 -8.07
C ASP A 76 16.59 4.48 -6.82
N PRO A 77 16.94 3.58 -5.88
CA PRO A 77 16.14 3.35 -4.67
C PRO A 77 16.10 4.56 -3.72
N ARG A 78 16.95 5.58 -3.92
CA ARG A 78 16.97 6.80 -3.10
C ARG A 78 15.92 7.83 -3.53
N ASN A 79 15.27 7.65 -4.68
CA ASN A 79 14.23 8.55 -5.19
C ASN A 79 12.85 8.33 -4.54
N ILE A 80 12.80 7.59 -3.43
CA ILE A 80 11.58 7.19 -2.76
C ILE A 80 11.47 7.95 -1.44
N ALA A 81 10.64 8.99 -1.39
CA ALA A 81 10.44 9.80 -0.19
C ALA A 81 8.96 10.18 0.01
N GLY A 82 8.57 10.32 1.28
CA GLY A 82 7.21 10.72 1.67
C GLY A 82 6.21 9.56 1.76
N HIS A 83 4.98 9.93 2.16
CA HIS A 83 3.86 9.02 2.44
C HIS A 83 2.54 9.50 1.82
N ASP A 84 2.57 10.62 1.09
CA ASP A 84 1.38 11.14 0.42
C ASP A 84 1.13 10.35 -0.87
N LEU A 85 0.04 9.57 -0.90
CA LEU A 85 -0.22 8.65 -2.00
C LEU A 85 -0.38 9.39 -3.34
N LYS A 86 -1.01 10.57 -3.32
CA LYS A 86 -1.22 11.38 -4.51
C LYS A 86 0.12 11.86 -5.07
N SER A 87 0.98 12.41 -4.23
CA SER A 87 2.31 12.88 -4.65
C SER A 87 3.19 11.73 -5.15
N LEU A 88 3.14 10.57 -4.49
CA LEU A 88 3.84 9.37 -4.96
C LEU A 88 3.33 8.92 -6.33
N PHE A 89 2.02 8.82 -6.52
CA PHE A 89 1.46 8.39 -7.80
C PHE A 89 1.71 9.39 -8.92
N ASP A 90 1.58 10.69 -8.66
CA ASP A 90 1.94 11.74 -9.62
C ASP A 90 3.42 11.67 -10.02
N ARG A 91 4.30 11.34 -9.06
CA ARG A 91 5.73 11.13 -9.34
C ARG A 91 5.97 9.90 -10.22
N LEU A 92 5.28 8.79 -9.95
CA LEU A 92 5.37 7.59 -10.78
C LEU A 92 4.97 7.88 -12.23
N ILE A 93 3.82 8.52 -12.43
CA ILE A 93 3.34 8.90 -13.77
C ILE A 93 4.32 9.86 -14.46
N TYR A 94 4.89 10.82 -13.73
CA TYR A 94 5.92 11.70 -14.28
C TYR A 94 7.16 10.92 -14.74
N LEU A 95 7.66 9.99 -13.92
CA LEU A 95 8.83 9.18 -14.26
C LEU A 95 8.55 8.29 -15.47
N ARG A 96 7.40 7.61 -15.50
CA ARG A 96 7.02 6.74 -16.62
C ARG A 96 6.92 7.52 -17.94
N ARG A 97 6.32 8.70 -17.93
CA ARG A 97 6.29 9.60 -19.10
C ARG A 97 7.67 10.10 -19.52
N LYS A 98 8.53 10.45 -18.54
CA LYS A 98 9.91 10.88 -18.79
C LYS A 98 10.73 9.78 -19.47
N GLU A 99 10.49 8.54 -19.09
CA GLU A 99 11.13 7.37 -19.67
C GLU A 99 10.34 6.80 -20.85
N GLU A 100 9.37 7.53 -21.43
CA GLU A 100 8.63 7.10 -22.63
C GLU A 100 7.94 5.73 -22.50
N TYR A 101 7.35 5.43 -21.34
CA TYR A 101 6.39 4.34 -21.20
C TYR A 101 5.02 4.79 -21.71
N GLU A 102 4.32 3.92 -22.43
CA GLU A 102 2.94 4.13 -22.83
C GLU A 102 2.01 3.96 -21.64
N GLU A 103 0.96 4.77 -21.57
CA GLU A 103 0.00 4.75 -20.48
C GLU A 103 -1.41 4.78 -21.03
N GLU A 104 -2.30 3.94 -20.51
CA GLU A 104 -3.72 4.07 -20.78
C GLU A 104 -4.28 5.30 -20.02
N GLU A 105 -4.42 6.42 -20.71
CA GLU A 105 -4.76 7.71 -20.09
C GLU A 105 -6.06 7.67 -19.27
N LYS A 106 -7.09 6.95 -19.75
CA LYS A 106 -8.36 6.79 -19.03
C LYS A 106 -8.17 6.07 -17.70
N LEU A 107 -7.40 4.98 -17.69
CA LEU A 107 -7.10 4.23 -16.48
C LEU A 107 -6.30 5.09 -15.50
N VAL A 108 -5.27 5.79 -15.97
CA VAL A 108 -4.48 6.70 -15.12
C VAL A 108 -5.35 7.79 -14.47
N ILE A 109 -6.27 8.40 -15.23
CA ILE A 109 -7.21 9.39 -14.69
C ILE A 109 -8.10 8.77 -13.60
N TYR A 110 -8.61 7.57 -13.83
CA TYR A 110 -9.43 6.84 -12.87
C TYR A 110 -8.66 6.55 -11.56
N LEU A 111 -7.44 5.99 -11.67
CA LEU A 111 -6.59 5.70 -10.50
C LEU A 111 -6.22 6.96 -9.72
N LYS A 112 -5.91 8.06 -10.41
CA LYS A 112 -5.70 9.37 -9.76
C LYS A 112 -6.94 9.84 -8.98
N GLY A 113 -8.14 9.55 -9.48
CA GLY A 113 -9.40 9.83 -8.80
C GLY A 113 -9.49 9.13 -7.45
N ILE A 114 -9.33 7.81 -7.44
CA ILE A 114 -9.40 6.98 -6.23
C ILE A 114 -8.31 7.37 -5.23
N ILE A 115 -7.06 7.49 -5.68
CA ILE A 115 -5.94 7.85 -4.81
C ILE A 115 -6.16 9.22 -4.16
N LYS A 116 -6.69 10.18 -4.92
CA LYS A 116 -7.00 11.52 -4.42
C LYS A 116 -8.15 11.49 -3.40
N GLU A 117 -9.15 10.64 -3.61
CA GLU A 117 -10.23 10.45 -2.66
C GLU A 117 -9.71 9.93 -1.32
N VAL A 118 -8.96 8.84 -1.32
CA VAL A 118 -8.44 8.25 -0.08
C VAL A 118 -7.42 9.17 0.60
N GLN A 119 -6.55 9.82 -0.16
CA GLN A 119 -5.60 10.80 0.40
C GLN A 119 -6.32 12.02 1.02
N ARG A 120 -7.51 12.40 0.53
CA ARG A 120 -8.32 13.44 1.19
C ARG A 120 -8.91 12.94 2.50
N PHE A 121 -9.33 11.68 2.53
CA PHE A 121 -9.96 11.07 3.70
C PHE A 121 -8.98 10.85 4.86
N ASP A 122 -7.75 10.44 4.54
CA ASP A 122 -6.65 10.19 5.49
C ASP A 122 -5.37 10.96 5.09
N LYS A 123 -5.47 12.29 5.16
CA LYS A 123 -4.43 13.23 4.69
C LYS A 123 -3.06 13.02 5.33
N SER A 124 -3.00 12.67 6.61
CA SER A 124 -1.74 12.53 7.35
C SER A 124 -1.36 11.09 7.64
N ALA A 125 -2.03 10.12 7.01
CA ALA A 125 -1.88 8.69 7.30
C ALA A 125 -2.24 8.32 8.76
N ASP A 126 -2.94 9.18 9.48
CA ASP A 126 -3.13 9.07 10.94
C ASP A 126 -4.54 8.56 11.31
N ARG A 127 -5.53 8.75 10.43
CA ARG A 127 -6.94 8.49 10.73
C ARG A 127 -7.22 7.05 11.10
N PHE A 128 -6.52 6.11 10.48
CA PHE A 128 -6.69 4.68 10.73
C PHE A 128 -5.85 4.14 11.89
N ARG A 129 -5.18 5.03 12.64
CA ARG A 129 -4.27 4.66 13.73
C ARG A 129 -4.62 5.33 15.05
N TYR A 130 -5.30 6.47 14.99
CA TYR A 130 -5.62 7.27 16.17
C TYR A 130 -7.10 7.60 16.23
N PRO A 131 -7.70 7.62 17.43
CA PRO A 131 -9.11 7.96 17.59
C PRO A 131 -9.41 9.45 17.36
N ARG A 132 -8.37 10.30 17.34
CA ARG A 132 -8.46 11.76 17.23
C ARG A 132 -7.37 12.31 16.32
N ASN A 133 -7.67 13.43 15.67
CA ASN A 133 -6.69 14.19 14.89
C ASN A 133 -5.68 14.90 15.80
N ARG A 134 -4.68 15.58 15.20
CA ARG A 134 -3.64 16.31 15.94
C ARG A 134 -4.14 17.48 16.77
N ASN A 135 -5.34 17.99 16.48
CA ASN A 135 -5.99 19.05 17.24
C ASN A 135 -6.85 18.47 18.40
N GLY A 136 -6.97 17.15 18.49
CA GLY A 136 -7.76 16.47 19.52
C GLY A 136 -9.22 16.21 19.13
N ASP A 137 -9.66 16.56 17.91
CA ASP A 137 -11.03 16.28 17.47
C ASP A 137 -11.18 14.81 17.07
N PRO A 138 -12.31 14.15 17.41
CA PRO A 138 -12.58 12.80 16.95
C PRO A 138 -12.73 12.77 15.42
N TYR A 139 -12.31 11.67 14.81
CA TYR A 139 -12.63 11.43 13.40
C TYR A 139 -14.11 11.06 13.26
N ALA A 140 -14.72 11.46 12.14
CA ALA A 140 -16.06 10.99 11.80
C ALA A 140 -16.04 9.48 11.54
N ASP A 141 -17.15 8.82 11.85
CA ASP A 141 -17.35 7.40 11.52
C ASP A 141 -17.12 7.17 10.03
N THR A 142 -16.60 5.98 9.72
CA THR A 142 -16.22 5.58 8.37
C THR A 142 -17.04 4.36 8.00
N ASP A 143 -17.94 4.54 7.03
CA ASP A 143 -18.56 3.42 6.34
C ASP A 143 -17.67 3.01 5.16
N VAL A 144 -17.49 1.71 4.95
CA VAL A 144 -16.58 1.17 3.94
C VAL A 144 -17.28 0.08 3.16
N ASP A 145 -17.41 0.30 1.85
CA ASP A 145 -17.73 -0.75 0.92
C ASP A 145 -16.52 -1.68 0.77
N LEU A 146 -16.55 -2.84 1.45
CA LEU A 146 -15.45 -3.79 1.44
C LEU A 146 -15.19 -4.38 0.06
N GLU A 147 -16.22 -4.57 -0.78
CA GLU A 147 -16.03 -5.12 -2.13
C GLU A 147 -15.26 -4.11 -2.99
N GLN A 148 -15.68 -2.84 -2.96
CA GLN A 148 -14.99 -1.77 -3.67
C GLN A 148 -13.58 -1.53 -3.10
N LEU A 149 -13.38 -1.68 -1.78
CA LEU A 149 -12.05 -1.58 -1.17
C LEU A 149 -11.09 -2.64 -1.75
N TYR A 150 -11.54 -3.88 -1.89
CA TYR A 150 -10.75 -4.96 -2.48
C TYR A 150 -10.49 -4.74 -3.96
N GLN A 151 -11.53 -4.40 -4.74
CA GLN A 151 -11.38 -4.19 -6.18
C GLN A 151 -10.42 -3.04 -6.49
N THR A 152 -10.54 -1.91 -5.78
CA THR A 152 -9.65 -0.76 -5.99
C THR A 152 -8.22 -1.07 -5.56
N HIS A 153 -8.03 -1.83 -4.48
CA HIS A 153 -6.71 -2.32 -4.07
C HIS A 153 -6.07 -3.12 -5.21
N TRP A 154 -6.76 -4.17 -5.68
CA TRP A 154 -6.27 -5.08 -6.71
C TRP A 154 -5.91 -4.36 -8.02
N ILE A 155 -6.73 -3.40 -8.46
CA ILE A 155 -6.46 -2.63 -9.68
C ILE A 155 -5.21 -1.75 -9.48
N ILE A 156 -5.06 -1.08 -8.34
CA ILE A 156 -3.93 -0.17 -8.09
C ILE A 156 -2.62 -0.95 -7.96
N THR A 157 -2.60 -2.03 -7.18
CA THR A 157 -1.39 -2.85 -6.97
C THR A 157 -1.01 -3.56 -8.27
N GLY A 158 -1.98 -4.14 -8.99
CA GLY A 158 -1.77 -4.78 -10.29
C GLY A 158 -1.22 -3.82 -11.34
N TRP A 159 -1.71 -2.57 -11.38
CA TRP A 159 -1.17 -1.55 -12.28
C TRP A 159 0.29 -1.20 -11.94
N CYS A 160 0.63 -1.07 -10.64
CA CYS A 160 2.01 -0.82 -10.22
C CYS A 160 2.94 -1.99 -10.57
N GLN A 161 2.50 -3.24 -10.37
CA GLN A 161 3.26 -4.43 -10.75
C GLN A 161 3.44 -4.53 -12.27
N GLY A 162 2.40 -4.22 -13.06
CA GLY A 162 2.49 -4.13 -14.52
C GLY A 162 3.56 -3.12 -14.95
N ALA A 163 3.59 -1.95 -14.30
CA ALA A 163 4.61 -0.93 -14.55
C ALA A 163 6.04 -1.41 -14.24
N GLU A 164 6.23 -2.28 -13.23
CA GLU A 164 7.52 -2.92 -12.94
C GLU A 164 7.91 -3.93 -14.03
N ILE A 165 6.97 -4.78 -14.45
CA ILE A 165 7.18 -5.80 -15.49
C ILE A 165 7.64 -5.16 -16.80
N GLU A 166 7.00 -4.07 -17.23
CA GLU A 166 7.40 -3.34 -18.44
C GLU A 166 8.83 -2.79 -18.36
N VAL A 167 9.27 -2.35 -17.18
CA VAL A 167 10.64 -1.91 -16.95
C VAL A 167 11.61 -3.07 -17.16
N GLU A 168 11.31 -4.22 -16.58
CA GLU A 168 12.16 -5.40 -16.67
C GLU A 168 12.21 -5.98 -18.10
N GLN A 169 11.08 -5.98 -18.82
CA GLN A 169 11.01 -6.33 -20.25
C GLN A 169 11.90 -5.39 -21.08
N ARG A 170 11.83 -4.08 -20.85
CA ARG A 170 12.68 -3.11 -21.57
C ARG A 170 14.17 -3.30 -21.27
N ARG A 171 14.50 -3.78 -20.07
CA ARG A 171 15.88 -4.13 -19.66
C ARG A 171 16.36 -5.48 -20.21
N GLY A 172 15.49 -6.25 -20.88
CA GLY A 172 15.80 -7.57 -21.42
C GLY A 172 15.97 -8.65 -20.34
N ILE A 173 15.34 -8.46 -19.17
CA ILE A 173 15.36 -9.44 -18.07
C ILE A 173 14.25 -10.49 -18.26
N PHE A 174 13.20 -10.15 -19.02
CA PHE A 174 12.13 -11.03 -19.49
C PHE A 174 11.88 -10.85 -20.99
#